data_AF-A0A376MVZ3-F1
#
_entry.id   AF-A0A376MVZ3-F1
#
_cell.length_a   1.000
_cell.length_b   1.000
_cell.length_c   1.000
_cell.angle_alpha   90.00
_cell.angle_beta   90.00
_cell.angle_gamma   90.00
#
_symmetry.space_group_name_H-M   'P 1'
#
loop_
_entity.id
_entity.type
_entity.pdbx_description
1 polymer ?
#
loop_
_entity_poly.entity_id
_entity_poly.type
_entity_poly.pdbx_seq_one_letter_code
_entity_poly.pdbx_strand_id
1 'polypeptide(L)'
;MRTVVYTAEIDDRFGAGKVSSRIGLSSPAKLFNQNSSLFDEIRAEHEQQAIHCVLVDECQFLTRQQVYELSEVVDQLDIPVLCYGLRTDFRGELFIGSQYLLAWSDKLVELKTICFCGRKASMVLRLDQAGRPYNEGDRWLLVVMNATFLYAVNTIKKR
;
A
#
# COMPACT_ATOMS: atom_id res chain seq x y z
N MET A 1 -4.78 19.81 11.37
CA MET A 1 -3.89 18.79 10.76
C MET A 1 -4.54 18.32 9.47
N ARG A 2 -3.91 18.63 8.32
CA ARG A 2 -4.41 18.27 6.98
C ARG A 2 -3.68 17.04 6.47
N THR A 3 -4.43 16.02 6.05
CA THR A 3 -3.91 14.76 5.53
C THR A 3 -4.37 14.59 4.08
N VAL A 4 -3.44 14.21 3.20
CA VAL A 4 -3.77 13.83 1.82
C VAL A 4 -3.71 12.31 1.71
N VAL A 5 -4.73 11.73 1.08
CA VAL A 5 -4.84 10.28 0.88
C VAL A 5 -4.75 9.97 -0.59
N TYR A 6 -3.92 8.99 -0.94
CA TYR A 6 -3.76 8.41 -2.27
C TYR A 6 -4.22 6.96 -2.26
N THR A 7 -4.77 6.49 -3.38
CA THR A 7 -5.05 5.07 -3.63
C THR A 7 -4.81 4.77 -5.10
N ALA A 8 -4.54 3.50 -5.42
CA ALA A 8 -4.26 3.11 -6.79
C ALA A 8 -5.50 3.29 -7.68
N GLU A 9 -5.30 3.76 -8.91
CA GLU A 9 -6.28 3.66 -9.98
C GLU A 9 -6.42 2.19 -10.37
N ILE A 10 -7.29 1.48 -9.65
CA ILE A 10 -7.66 0.10 -9.94
C ILE A 10 -8.96 0.13 -10.73
N ASP A 11 -8.93 -0.45 -11.92
CA ASP A 11 -10.10 -0.59 -12.78
C ASP A 11 -11.25 -1.26 -11.99
N ASP A 12 -12.40 -0.56 -11.97
CA ASP A 12 -13.78 -1.01 -11.71
C ASP A 12 -14.35 -1.41 -10.33
N ARG A 13 -13.62 -1.57 -9.22
CA ARG A 13 -14.24 -2.29 -8.05
C ARG A 13 -14.94 -1.47 -6.99
N PHE A 14 -14.59 -0.20 -6.78
CA PHE A 14 -15.23 0.67 -5.80
C PHE A 14 -15.11 2.10 -6.31
N GLY A 15 -16.24 2.80 -6.49
CA GLY A 15 -16.34 4.05 -7.24
C GLY A 15 -15.15 5.02 -7.09
N ALA A 16 -14.73 5.60 -8.23
CA ALA A 16 -13.52 6.38 -8.39
C ALA A 16 -13.24 7.37 -7.22
N GLY A 17 -12.03 7.28 -6.63
CA GLY A 17 -11.48 8.33 -5.76
C GLY A 17 -11.85 8.27 -4.27
N LYS A 18 -12.09 7.08 -3.70
CA LYS A 18 -12.27 6.91 -2.24
C LYS A 18 -11.53 5.70 -1.70
N VAL A 19 -10.89 5.87 -0.54
CA VAL A 19 -10.45 4.75 0.30
C VAL A 19 -11.60 4.40 1.24
N SER A 20 -11.97 3.13 1.29
CA SER A 20 -13.03 2.62 2.16
C SER A 20 -12.55 1.44 3.00
N SER A 21 -12.95 1.41 4.27
CA SER A 21 -12.61 0.36 5.21
C SER A 21 -13.75 -0.65 5.34
N ARG A 22 -13.41 -1.88 5.73
CA ARG A 22 -14.35 -2.97 6.01
C ARG A 22 -15.34 -2.66 7.15
N ILE A 23 -15.06 -1.64 7.97
CA ILE A 23 -15.96 -1.16 9.04
C ILE A 23 -16.84 0.02 8.62
N GLY A 24 -16.90 0.35 7.32
CA GLY A 24 -17.78 1.39 6.79
C GLY A 24 -17.24 2.83 6.88
N LEU A 25 -15.97 3.02 7.22
CA LEU A 25 -15.31 4.33 7.15
C LEU A 25 -14.84 4.60 5.71
N SER A 26 -14.96 5.84 5.25
CA SER A 26 -14.42 6.25 3.94
C SER A 26 -13.81 7.64 3.99
N SER A 27 -12.72 7.84 3.25
CA SER A 27 -12.11 9.15 3.01
C SER A 27 -12.01 9.41 1.51
N PRO A 28 -12.20 10.67 1.04
CA PRO A 28 -11.76 11.05 -0.29
C PRO A 28 -10.28 10.70 -0.47
N ALA A 29 -9.94 10.15 -1.63
CA ALA A 29 -8.59 9.79 -1.97
C ALA A 29 -8.30 10.17 -3.41
N LYS A 30 -7.10 10.71 -3.64
CA LYS A 30 -6.56 10.93 -4.97
C LYS A 30 -6.17 9.59 -5.58
N LEU A 31 -6.37 9.48 -6.89
CA LEU A 31 -5.92 8.32 -7.62
C LEU A 31 -4.49 8.53 -8.08
N PHE A 32 -3.64 7.50 -7.92
CA PHE A 32 -2.36 7.44 -8.60
C PHE A 32 -2.36 6.30 -9.61
N ASN A 33 -1.70 6.50 -10.74
CA ASN A 33 -1.44 5.47 -11.73
C ASN A 33 0.05 5.46 -12.09
N GLN A 34 0.44 4.65 -13.06
CA GLN A 34 1.85 4.46 -13.44
C GLN A 34 2.54 5.75 -13.93
N ASN A 35 1.76 6.78 -14.33
CA ASN A 35 2.26 8.04 -14.87
C ASN A 35 2.15 9.21 -13.86
N SER A 36 1.58 8.98 -12.68
CA SER A 36 1.48 10.01 -11.63
C SER A 36 2.87 10.40 -11.11
N SER A 37 3.16 11.70 -11.11
CA SER A 37 4.34 12.29 -10.43
C SER A 37 3.94 12.67 -9.01
N LEU A 38 4.14 11.74 -8.07
CA LEU A 38 3.63 11.91 -6.70
C LEU A 38 4.32 13.08 -6.00
N PHE A 39 5.63 13.26 -6.24
CA PHE A 39 6.37 14.36 -5.64
C PHE A 39 5.83 15.73 -6.10
N ASP A 40 5.65 15.93 -7.41
CA ASP A 40 5.20 17.22 -7.95
C ASP A 40 3.77 17.52 -7.51
N GLU A 41 2.89 16.53 -7.52
CA GLU A 41 1.51 16.66 -7.05
C GLU A 41 1.43 17.04 -5.57
N ILE A 42 2.21 16.37 -4.71
CA ILE A 42 2.24 16.64 -3.26
C ILE A 42 2.86 18.01 -2.99
N ARG A 43 3.93 18.38 -3.68
CA ARG A 43 4.57 19.70 -3.56
C ARG A 43 3.58 20.82 -3.91
N ALA A 44 2.94 20.73 -5.08
CA ALA A 44 1.98 21.73 -5.54
C ALA A 44 0.80 21.89 -4.56
N GLU A 45 0.30 20.79 -4.01
CA GLU A 45 -0.75 20.84 -2.98
C GLU A 45 -0.26 21.43 -1.65
N HIS A 46 0.96 21.15 -1.24
CA HIS A 46 1.55 21.67 -0.01
C HIS A 46 1.76 23.19 -0.11
N GLU A 47 2.16 23.69 -1.28
CA GLU A 47 2.30 25.12 -1.57
C GLU A 47 0.96 25.87 -1.48
N GLN A 48 -0.13 25.25 -1.93
CA GLN A 48 -1.47 25.82 -1.80
C GLN A 48 -1.98 25.80 -0.35
N GLN A 49 -1.75 24.68 0.35
CA GLN A 49 -2.14 24.52 1.74
C GLN A 49 -1.26 23.48 2.43
N ALA A 50 -0.63 23.85 3.54
CA ALA A 50 0.28 22.97 4.28
C ALA A 50 -0.32 21.58 4.57
N ILE A 51 0.29 20.55 3.97
CA ILE A 51 0.05 19.13 4.24
C ILE A 51 0.87 18.71 5.44
N HIS A 52 0.24 18.00 6.38
CA HIS A 52 0.90 17.52 7.60
C HIS A 52 1.23 16.02 7.53
N CYS A 53 0.62 15.30 6.58
CA CYS A 53 0.73 13.85 6.46
C CYS A 53 0.23 13.40 5.08
N VAL A 54 0.90 12.43 4.47
CA VAL A 54 0.45 11.74 3.26
C VAL A 54 0.20 10.27 3.58
N LEU A 55 -0.97 9.76 3.22
CA LEU A 55 -1.32 8.34 3.29
C LEU A 55 -1.42 7.78 1.88
N VAL A 56 -0.76 6.65 1.63
CA VAL A 56 -0.83 5.94 0.35
C VAL A 56 -1.38 4.55 0.60
N ASP A 57 -2.60 4.30 0.17
CA ASP A 57 -3.24 3.00 0.21
C ASP A 57 -2.94 2.20 -1.07
N GLU A 58 -3.05 0.88 -0.97
CA GLU A 58 -2.72 -0.06 -2.06
C GLU A 58 -1.31 0.16 -2.64
N CYS A 59 -0.34 0.47 -1.77
CA CYS A 59 1.01 0.89 -2.14
C CYS A 59 1.81 -0.19 -2.88
N GLN A 60 1.35 -1.44 -2.90
CA GLN A 60 1.97 -2.50 -3.69
C GLN A 60 1.94 -2.21 -5.20
N PHE A 61 1.04 -1.34 -5.68
CA PHE A 61 0.95 -0.94 -7.08
C PHE A 61 1.88 0.21 -7.47
N LEU A 62 2.63 0.78 -6.52
CA LEU A 62 3.62 1.82 -6.82
C LEU A 62 4.76 1.28 -7.67
N THR A 63 5.28 2.12 -8.56
CA THR A 63 6.56 1.86 -9.22
C THR A 63 7.73 2.12 -8.28
N ARG A 64 8.91 1.62 -8.67
CA ARG A 64 10.18 2.02 -8.05
C ARG A 64 10.35 3.55 -7.97
N GLN A 65 10.01 4.22 -9.07
CA GLN A 65 10.18 5.66 -9.20
C GLN A 65 9.24 6.42 -8.25
N GLN A 66 8.00 5.96 -8.12
CA GLN A 66 7.05 6.54 -7.18
C GLN A 66 7.44 6.31 -5.72
N VAL A 67 7.99 5.14 -5.38
CA VAL A 67 8.54 4.90 -4.03
C VAL A 67 9.73 5.84 -3.74
N TYR A 68 10.56 6.12 -4.76
CA TYR A 68 11.63 7.10 -4.65
C TYR A 68 11.08 8.52 -4.44
N GLU A 69 10.10 8.95 -5.25
CA GLU A 69 9.44 10.25 -5.11
C GLU A 69 8.81 10.47 -3.73
N LEU A 70 8.17 9.44 -3.16
CA LEU A 70 7.65 9.49 -1.80
C LEU A 70 8.76 9.64 -0.74
N SER A 71 9.97 9.16 -1.03
CA SER A 71 11.13 9.41 -0.17
C SER A 71 11.58 10.87 -0.27
N GLU A 72 11.60 11.44 -1.48
CA GLU A 72 11.91 12.85 -1.69
C GLU A 72 10.88 13.78 -1.03
N VAL A 73 9.60 13.38 -0.95
CA VAL A 73 8.58 14.13 -0.19
C VAL A 73 8.98 14.26 1.28
N VAL A 74 9.47 13.18 1.89
CA VAL A 74 9.92 13.21 3.30
C VAL A 74 11.19 14.04 3.44
N ASP A 75 12.16 13.82 2.56
CA ASP A 75 13.48 14.44 2.64
C ASP A 75 13.43 15.95 2.36
N GLN A 76 12.71 16.36 1.29
CA GLN A 76 12.69 17.74 0.81
C GLN A 76 11.55 18.57 1.41
N LEU A 77 10.37 17.99 1.62
CA LEU A 77 9.20 18.73 2.10
C LEU A 77 8.96 18.57 3.60
N ASP A 78 9.70 17.68 4.29
CA ASP A 78 9.53 17.38 5.72
C ASP A 78 8.11 16.88 6.06
N ILE A 79 7.45 16.21 5.10
CA ILE A 79 6.09 15.68 5.26
C ILE A 79 6.18 14.15 5.47
N PRO A 80 5.66 13.60 6.58
CA PRO A 80 5.65 12.16 6.79
C PRO A 80 4.72 11.46 5.78
N VAL A 81 5.23 10.36 5.20
CA VAL A 81 4.49 9.50 4.27
C VAL A 81 4.28 8.14 4.91
N LEU A 82 3.02 7.67 4.89
CA LEU A 82 2.64 6.36 5.40
C LEU A 82 2.00 5.53 4.30
N CYS A 83 2.64 4.41 3.98
CA CYS A 83 2.19 3.50 2.94
C CYS A 83 1.53 2.27 3.56
N TYR A 84 0.37 1.90 3.03
CA TYR A 84 -0.39 0.70 3.36
C TYR A 84 -0.56 -0.15 2.11
N GLY A 85 -0.20 -1.43 2.20
CA GLY A 85 -0.37 -2.34 1.07
C GLY A 85 0.09 -3.76 1.36
N LEU A 86 -0.11 -4.65 0.39
CA LEU A 86 0.25 -6.05 0.49
C LEU A 86 1.76 -6.25 0.29
N ARG A 87 2.39 -7.05 1.15
CA ARG A 87 3.81 -7.40 0.95
C ARG A 87 4.02 -8.29 -0.30
N THR A 88 3.22 -9.35 -0.41
CA THR A 88 3.39 -10.40 -1.42
C THR A 88 2.07 -10.73 -2.10
N ASP A 89 2.15 -11.24 -3.32
CA ASP A 89 1.02 -11.81 -4.04
C ASP A 89 0.61 -13.19 -3.48
N PHE A 90 -0.36 -13.83 -4.12
CA PHE A 90 -0.86 -15.16 -3.71
C PHE A 90 0.16 -16.29 -3.92
N ARG A 91 1.21 -16.08 -4.72
CA ARG A 91 2.33 -17.02 -4.91
C ARG A 91 3.42 -16.82 -3.86
N GLY A 92 3.33 -15.75 -3.06
CA GLY A 92 4.36 -15.37 -2.09
C GLY A 92 5.47 -14.51 -2.68
N GLU A 93 5.31 -14.05 -3.93
CA GLU A 93 6.27 -13.17 -4.59
C GLU A 93 6.04 -11.72 -4.18
N LEU A 94 7.11 -10.94 -4.03
CA LEU A 94 7.01 -9.53 -3.65
C LEU A 94 6.38 -8.71 -4.80
N PHE A 95 5.50 -7.80 -4.44
CA PHE A 95 5.10 -6.74 -5.37
C PHE A 95 6.24 -5.73 -5.55
N ILE A 96 6.32 -5.10 -6.72
CA ILE A 96 7.39 -4.14 -7.05
C ILE A 96 7.39 -2.98 -6.05
N GLY A 97 6.25 -2.33 -5.80
CA GLY A 97 6.16 -1.23 -4.84
C GLY A 97 6.59 -1.67 -3.43
N SER A 98 6.11 -2.84 -3.00
CA SER A 98 6.43 -3.41 -1.70
C SER A 98 7.89 -3.80 -1.55
N GLN A 99 8.54 -4.28 -2.63
CA GLN A 99 9.96 -4.60 -2.65
C GLN A 99 10.81 -3.36 -2.32
N TYR A 100 10.52 -2.22 -2.93
CA TYR A 100 11.27 -0.99 -2.68
C TYR A 100 10.91 -0.34 -1.35
N LEU A 101 9.64 -0.39 -0.92
CA LEU A 101 9.25 0.07 0.42
C LEU A 101 9.94 -0.74 1.52
N LEU A 102 10.01 -2.07 1.39
CA LEU A 102 10.78 -2.92 2.31
C LEU A 102 12.26 -2.55 2.35
N ALA A 103 12.83 -2.11 1.23
CA ALA A 103 14.26 -1.79 1.13
C ALA A 103 14.60 -0.39 1.66
N TRP A 104 13.70 0.58 1.49
CA TRP A 104 14.01 2.00 1.68
C TRP A 104 13.30 2.65 2.87
N SER A 105 12.21 2.06 3.37
CA SER A 105 11.46 2.67 4.46
C SER A 105 12.15 2.54 5.81
N ASP A 106 12.15 3.63 6.58
CA ASP A 106 12.78 3.69 7.90
C ASP A 106 12.12 2.74 8.91
N LYS A 107 10.78 2.65 8.85
CA LYS A 107 9.99 1.82 9.75
C LYS A 107 9.05 0.92 8.97
N LEU A 108 9.10 -0.36 9.29
CA LEU A 108 8.23 -1.38 8.74
C LEU A 108 7.42 -1.99 9.89
N VAL A 109 6.09 -1.87 9.82
CA VAL A 109 5.19 -2.57 10.74
C VAL A 109 4.38 -3.59 9.96
N GLU A 110 4.46 -4.84 10.39
CA GLU A 110 3.62 -5.92 9.89
C GLU A 110 2.31 -5.95 10.66
N LEU A 111 1.18 -5.76 9.96
CA LEU A 111 -0.13 -6.06 10.54
C LEU A 111 -0.39 -7.55 10.41
N LYS A 112 -0.54 -8.22 11.56
CA LYS A 112 -0.79 -9.66 11.64
C LYS A 112 -2.28 -9.91 11.63
N THR A 113 -2.69 -10.92 10.88
CA THR A 113 -4.02 -11.53 11.01
C THR A 113 -3.88 -12.97 11.46
N ILE A 114 -5.02 -13.59 11.79
CA ILE A 114 -5.10 -14.93 12.33
C ILE A 114 -5.62 -15.85 11.23
N CYS A 115 -4.87 -16.93 10.96
CA CYS A 115 -5.29 -18.01 10.10
C CYS A 115 -6.48 -18.75 10.71
N PHE A 116 -7.27 -19.43 9.88
CA PHE A 116 -8.30 -20.36 10.35
C PHE A 116 -7.76 -21.39 11.37
N CYS A 117 -6.49 -21.79 11.28
CA CYS A 117 -5.86 -22.69 12.24
C CYS A 117 -5.47 -22.04 13.58
N GLY A 118 -5.78 -20.76 13.79
CA GLY A 118 -5.43 -19.98 14.98
C GLY A 118 -3.99 -19.48 15.03
N ARG A 119 -3.14 -19.84 14.05
CA ARG A 119 -1.75 -19.36 13.94
C ARG A 119 -1.67 -18.06 13.14
N LYS A 120 -0.52 -17.38 13.24
CA LYS A 120 -0.22 -16.18 12.44
C LYS A 120 -0.42 -16.48 10.94
N ALA A 121 -1.12 -15.59 10.27
CA ALA A 121 -1.23 -15.63 8.82
C ALA A 121 0.02 -15.07 8.12
N SER A 122 0.48 -15.73 7.06
CA SER A 122 1.67 -15.32 6.30
C SER A 122 1.47 -15.26 4.78
N MET A 123 0.32 -15.69 4.25
CA MET A 123 0.03 -15.79 2.82
C MET A 123 -1.34 -15.20 2.49
N VAL A 124 -1.50 -14.75 1.24
CA VAL A 124 -2.79 -14.28 0.70
C VAL A 124 -3.44 -15.42 -0.07
N LEU A 125 -4.65 -15.82 0.34
CA LEU A 125 -5.44 -16.84 -0.35
C LEU A 125 -6.28 -16.21 -1.47
N ARG A 126 -6.24 -16.82 -2.65
CA ARG A 126 -7.17 -16.53 -3.75
C ARG A 126 -8.17 -17.67 -3.88
N LEU A 127 -9.45 -17.35 -3.97
CA LEU A 127 -10.54 -18.31 -4.15
C LEU A 127 -11.11 -18.21 -5.57
N ASP A 128 -11.56 -19.34 -6.12
CA ASP A 128 -12.37 -19.39 -7.33
C ASP A 128 -13.84 -18.99 -7.06
N GLN A 129 -14.67 -18.95 -8.10
CA GLN A 129 -16.10 -18.60 -7.98
C GLN A 129 -16.89 -19.58 -7.10
N ALA A 130 -16.40 -20.81 -6.90
CA ALA A 130 -17.00 -21.82 -6.05
C ALA A 130 -16.46 -21.79 -4.61
N GLY A 131 -15.62 -20.80 -4.27
CA GLY A 131 -15.02 -20.67 -2.95
C GLY A 131 -13.88 -21.66 -2.68
N ARG A 132 -13.35 -22.32 -3.71
CA ARG A 132 -12.22 -23.25 -3.59
C ARG A 132 -10.90 -22.51 -3.79
N PRO A 133 -9.80 -22.92 -3.14
CA PRO A 133 -8.48 -22.36 -3.39
C PRO A 133 -8.12 -22.42 -4.88
N TYR A 134 -7.75 -21.28 -5.44
CA TYR A 134 -7.31 -21.18 -6.83
C TYR A 134 -5.86 -21.68 -6.95
N ASN A 135 -5.62 -22.66 -7.82
CA ASN A 135 -4.29 -23.25 -8.08
C ASN A 135 -3.89 -23.04 -9.55
N GLU A 136 -2.66 -22.58 -9.77
CA GLU A 136 -1.91 -22.80 -11.02
C GLU A 136 -0.84 -23.89 -10.75
N GLY A 137 -1.10 -25.14 -11.15
CA GLY A 137 -0.13 -26.25 -11.11
C GLY A 137 -0.13 -27.17 -9.87
N ASP A 138 0.88 -28.07 -9.80
CA ASP A 138 1.04 -29.20 -8.86
C ASP A 138 1.52 -28.82 -7.43
N ARG A 139 1.35 -27.57 -6.99
CA ARG A 139 1.69 -27.18 -5.61
C ARG A 139 0.44 -26.98 -4.78
N TRP A 140 0.30 -27.79 -3.74
CA TRP A 140 -0.71 -27.60 -2.70
C TRP A 140 -0.44 -26.27 -1.96
N LEU A 141 -1.17 -25.22 -2.34
CA LEU A 141 -1.11 -23.93 -1.66
C LEU A 141 -1.83 -24.03 -0.30
N LEU A 142 -1.02 -23.88 0.74
CA LEU A 142 -1.41 -23.94 2.14
C LEU A 142 -2.42 -22.83 2.49
N VAL A 143 -3.46 -23.22 3.25
CA VAL A 143 -4.55 -22.39 3.76
C VAL A 143 -4.05 -21.27 4.66
N VAL A 144 -4.30 -19.98 4.31
CA VAL A 144 -4.26 -18.86 5.27
C VAL A 144 -5.07 -17.62 4.82
N MET A 145 -5.90 -17.06 5.71
CA MET A 145 -6.62 -15.79 5.56
C MET A 145 -5.75 -14.54 5.88
N ASN A 146 -5.87 -13.54 5.00
CA ASN A 146 -5.56 -12.09 5.09
C ASN A 146 -4.13 -11.61 5.39
N ALA A 147 -3.35 -11.44 4.31
CA ALA A 147 -2.49 -10.28 4.04
C ALA A 147 -1.56 -9.76 5.16
N THR A 148 -0.25 -9.96 4.99
CA THR A 148 0.77 -9.12 5.63
C THR A 148 0.66 -7.72 5.03
N PHE A 149 0.07 -6.78 5.80
CA PHE A 149 0.14 -5.37 5.45
C PHE A 149 1.54 -4.85 5.76
N LEU A 150 2.12 -4.14 4.82
CA LEU A 150 3.30 -3.33 5.03
C LEU A 150 2.83 -1.94 5.45
N TYR A 151 3.19 -1.54 6.67
CA TYR A 151 3.15 -0.14 7.07
C TYR A 151 4.55 0.41 7.01
N ALA A 152 4.84 1.14 5.93
CA ALA A 152 6.08 1.83 5.75
C ALA A 152 5.91 3.28 6.22
N VAL A 153 6.69 3.69 7.22
CA VAL A 153 6.81 5.11 7.59
C VAL A 153 8.21 5.56 7.17
N ASN A 154 8.29 6.41 6.15
CA ASN A 154 9.48 7.24 5.95
C ASN A 154 9.42 8.35 6.98
N THR A 155 10.36 8.38 7.91
CA THR A 155 10.39 9.35 9.00
C THR A 155 11.70 10.08 9.20
N ILE A 156 12.80 9.81 8.47
CA ILE A 156 14.02 10.62 8.67
C ILE A 156 14.79 10.86 7.37
N LYS A 157 15.01 12.15 7.10
CA LYS A 157 15.95 12.75 6.14
C LYS A 157 17.18 11.87 5.89
N LYS A 158 17.39 11.43 4.65
CA LYS A 158 18.76 11.07 4.22
C LYS A 158 19.66 12.29 4.45
N ARG A 159 20.49 12.22 5.49
CA ARG A 159 21.61 13.14 5.68
C ARG A 159 22.69 12.88 4.64
#